data_AF-A0A7S1IC53-F1
#
_entry.id   AF-A0A7S1IC53-F1
#
_cell.length_a   1.000
_cell.length_b   1.000
_cell.length_c   1.000
_cell.angle_alpha   90.00
_cell.angle_beta   90.00
_cell.angle_gamma   90.00
#
_symmetry.space_group_name_H-M   'P 1'
#
loop_
_entity.id
_entity.type
_entity.pdbx_description
1 polymer ?
#
loop_
_entity_poly.entity_id
_entity_poly.type
_entity_poly.pdbx_seq_one_letter_code
_entity_poly.pdbx_strand_id
1 'polypeptide(L)'
;MLVIGGCSMVSDSDEGQVSGVLGYNPGDRSWKELPRLLKARSGPDFTVAVVAGDVLAIGGHEGDQDTPLTSVERYDRRSRCWEAIASLDCPLFFTATRVVRV
;
A
#
# COMPACT_ATOMS: atom_id res chain seq x y z
N MET A 1 -2.13 -15.12 -6.38
CA MET A 1 -2.59 -14.28 -5.26
C MET A 1 -1.37 -13.51 -4.78
N LEU A 2 -1.37 -12.19 -5.00
CA LEU A 2 -0.29 -11.29 -4.63
C LEU A 2 -0.59 -10.78 -3.22
N VAL A 3 0.24 -11.14 -2.24
CA VAL A 3 0.19 -10.50 -0.92
C VAL A 3 1.16 -9.34 -0.98
N ILE A 4 0.68 -8.14 -0.64
CA ILE A 4 1.52 -6.96 -0.42
C ILE A 4 1.63 -6.75 1.08
N GLY A 5 2.84 -6.88 1.60
CA GLY A 5 3.17 -6.54 2.99
C GLY A 5 4.03 -5.28 3.03
N GLY A 6 3.99 -4.57 4.17
CA GLY A 6 4.81 -3.39 4.42
C GLY A 6 5.28 -3.31 5.87
N CYS A 7 6.61 -3.30 6.05
CA CYS A 7 7.40 -2.71 7.14
C CYS A 7 8.86 -3.15 6.90
N SER A 8 9.72 -2.25 6.39
CA SER A 8 11.17 -2.45 6.40
C SER A 8 11.76 -1.64 7.54
N MET A 9 12.12 -2.29 8.64
CA MET A 9 12.99 -1.67 9.65
C MET A 9 14.44 -1.76 9.19
N VAL A 10 14.78 -1.01 8.14
CA VAL A 10 16.19 -0.76 7.83
C VAL A 10 16.41 0.71 8.11
N SER A 11 16.81 0.97 9.36
CA SER A 11 17.35 2.25 9.78
C SER A 11 18.71 2.41 9.10
N ASP A 12 18.75 3.16 8.02
CA ASP A 12 19.90 3.99 7.69
C ASP A 12 19.42 5.04 6.69
N SER A 13 19.36 6.29 7.15
CA SER A 13 18.84 7.51 6.49
C SER A 13 17.31 7.74 6.51
N ASP A 14 16.87 8.45 7.55
CA ASP A 14 15.82 9.49 7.63
C ASP A 14 14.40 9.35 7.04
N GLU A 15 13.95 8.23 6.50
CA GLU A 15 12.53 8.10 6.12
C GLU A 15 11.90 6.81 6.65
N GLY A 16 11.15 6.91 7.75
CA GLY A 16 10.22 5.87 8.23
C GLY A 16 9.04 5.59 7.28
N GLN A 17 9.16 5.96 6.00
CA GLN A 17 8.12 5.90 5.00
C GLN A 17 8.35 4.74 4.03
N VAL A 18 7.34 3.91 3.82
CA VAL A 18 7.44 2.74 2.96
C VAL A 18 6.76 3.05 1.62
N SER A 19 7.54 3.40 0.60
CA SER A 19 7.09 3.38 -0.81
C SER A 19 7.35 2.03 -1.49
N GLY A 20 8.19 1.19 -0.87
CA GLY A 20 8.56 -0.12 -1.37
C GLY A 20 7.41 -1.12 -1.25
N VAL A 21 7.10 -1.78 -2.37
CA VAL A 21 6.03 -2.77 -2.44
C VAL A 21 6.67 -4.12 -2.70
N LEU A 22 6.38 -5.11 -1.84
CA LEU A 22 6.78 -6.49 -2.08
C LEU A 22 5.57 -7.31 -2.53
N GLY A 23 5.76 -8.10 -3.57
CA GLY A 23 4.77 -9.02 -4.09
C GLY A 23 5.17 -10.47 -3.88
N TYR A 24 4.32 -11.25 -3.22
CA TYR A 24 4.55 -12.70 -3.09
C TYR A 24 4.07 -13.46 -4.34
N ASN A 25 4.95 -14.24 -4.96
CA ASN A 25 4.63 -15.18 -6.03
C ASN A 25 4.51 -16.61 -5.46
N PRO A 26 3.31 -17.22 -5.47
CA PRO A 26 3.13 -18.56 -4.90
C PRO A 26 3.74 -19.69 -5.75
N GLY A 27 4.01 -19.44 -7.04
CA GLY A 27 4.56 -20.46 -7.95
C GLY A 27 6.02 -20.81 -7.64
N ASP A 28 6.83 -19.82 -7.30
CA ASP A 28 8.24 -19.96 -6.91
C ASP A 28 8.48 -19.69 -5.42
N ARG A 29 7.41 -19.40 -4.66
CA ARG A 29 7.43 -19.10 -3.22
C ARG A 29 8.39 -17.97 -2.85
N SER A 30 8.53 -16.99 -3.73
CA SER A 30 9.45 -15.87 -3.56
C SER A 30 8.73 -14.54 -3.41
N TRP A 31 9.38 -13.60 -2.73
CA TRP A 31 9.02 -12.19 -2.73
C TRP A 31 9.77 -11.49 -3.84
N LYS A 32 9.08 -10.59 -4.56
CA LYS A 32 9.69 -9.76 -5.61
C LYS A 32 9.36 -8.30 -5.33
N GLU A 33 10.32 -7.43 -5.63
CA GLU A 33 10.07 -6.00 -5.61
C GLU A 33 9.08 -5.64 -6.73
N LEU A 34 8.08 -4.85 -6.34
CA LEU A 34 7.10 -4.29 -7.24
C LEU A 34 7.36 -2.77 -7.41
N PRO A 35 6.78 -2.18 -8.45
CA PRO A 35 6.77 -0.73 -8.62
C PRO A 35 6.36 -0.02 -7.31
N ARG A 36 7.07 1.06 -7.01
CA ARG A 36 6.83 1.87 -5.82
C ARG A 36 5.49 2.58 -5.91
N LEU A 37 4.87 2.79 -4.75
CA LEU A 37 3.69 3.64 -4.62
C LEU A 37 4.01 5.07 -5.06
N LEU A 38 2.98 5.79 -5.51
CA LEU A 38 3.06 7.21 -5.88
C LEU A 38 3.29 8.09 -4.65
N LYS A 39 2.66 7.73 -3.52
CA LYS A 39 2.90 8.35 -2.22
C LYS A 39 3.47 7.31 -1.28
N ALA A 40 4.52 7.69 -0.55
CA ALA A 40 5.03 6.83 0.50
C ALA A 40 4.03 6.77 1.66
N ARG A 41 3.84 5.59 2.23
CA ARG A 41 2.82 5.34 3.25
C ARG A 41 3.45 4.68 4.46
N SER A 42 3.13 5.17 5.65
CA SER A 42 3.59 4.62 6.93
C SER A 42 2.45 4.61 7.96
N GLY A 43 2.74 3.97 9.10
CA GLY A 43 1.84 3.88 10.23
C GLY A 43 0.90 2.67 10.22
N PRO A 44 0.27 2.35 11.38
CA PRO A 44 -0.63 1.22 11.55
C PRO A 44 -1.93 1.32 10.72
N ASP A 45 -2.19 2.49 10.13
CA ASP A 45 -3.46 2.84 9.49
C ASP A 45 -3.44 2.69 7.97
N PHE A 46 -2.29 2.32 7.39
CA PHE A 46 -2.22 1.94 5.99
C PHE A 46 -2.75 0.53 5.77
N THR A 47 -3.45 0.33 4.65
CA THR A 47 -4.03 -0.95 4.27
C THR A 47 -3.71 -1.31 2.82
N VAL A 48 -3.61 -2.63 2.56
CA VAL A 48 -3.76 -3.17 1.21
C VAL A 48 -4.97 -4.09 1.12
N ALA A 49 -5.77 -3.91 0.07
CA ALA A 49 -6.97 -4.70 -0.22
C ALA A 49 -6.95 -5.26 -1.65
N VAL A 50 -7.59 -6.41 -1.87
CA VAL A 50 -7.88 -6.91 -3.22
C VAL A 50 -9.38 -6.83 -3.47
N VAL A 51 -9.81 -5.92 -4.33
CA VAL A 51 -11.23 -5.66 -4.64
C VAL A 51 -11.48 -5.95 -6.11
N ALA A 52 -12.42 -6.86 -6.41
CA ALA A 52 -12.74 -7.29 -7.78
C ALA A 52 -11.52 -7.75 -8.61
N GLY A 53 -10.45 -8.19 -7.93
CA GLY A 53 -9.18 -8.59 -8.54
C GLY A 53 -8.13 -7.48 -8.61
N ASP A 54 -8.50 -6.22 -8.41
CA ASP A 54 -7.56 -5.11 -8.35
C ASP A 54 -6.93 -4.99 -6.98
N VAL A 55 -5.67 -4.59 -6.93
CA VAL A 55 -4.92 -4.39 -5.68
C VAL A 55 -4.91 -2.91 -5.35
N LEU A 56 -5.36 -2.57 -4.16
CA LEU A 56 -5.55 -1.21 -3.68
C LEU A 56 -4.68 -0.94 -2.45
N ALA A 57 -3.95 0.16 -2.47
CA ALA A 57 -3.24 0.74 -1.35
C ALA A 57 -4.06 1.93 -0.84
N ILE A 58 -4.51 1.88 0.42
CA ILE A 58 -5.52 2.79 0.98
C ILE A 58 -4.98 3.42 2.27
N GLY A 59 -5.05 4.76 2.37
CA GLY A 59 -4.77 5.48 3.62
C GLY A 59 -3.29 5.48 4.05
N GLY A 60 -3.06 5.51 5.37
CA GLY A 60 -1.73 5.67 5.98
C GLY A 60 -1.34 7.13 6.18
N HIS A 61 -0.06 7.35 6.48
CA HIS A 61 0.51 8.68 6.66
C HIS A 61 1.69 8.93 5.71
N GLU A 62 1.89 10.19 5.35
CA GLU A 62 2.99 10.67 4.49
C GLU A 62 3.84 11.70 5.25
N GLY A 63 5.15 11.68 5.01
CA GLY A 63 6.06 12.67 5.57
C GLY A 63 6.41 12.45 7.05
N ASP A 64 7.40 13.21 7.52
CA ASP A 64 7.82 13.23 8.93
C ASP A 64 6.79 13.91 9.84
N GLN A 65 5.86 14.66 9.24
CA GLN A 65 4.75 15.30 9.93
C GLN A 65 3.55 14.37 10.15
N ASP A 66 3.67 13.09 9.81
CA ASP A 66 2.62 12.08 9.97
C ASP A 66 1.29 12.59 9.37
N THR A 67 1.34 13.09 8.14
CA THR A 67 0.17 13.71 7.50
C THR A 67 -0.78 12.61 7.02
N PRO A 68 -2.03 12.57 7.51
CA PRO A 68 -2.94 11.49 7.18
C PRO A 68 -3.36 11.53 5.71
N LEU A 69 -3.26 10.39 5.03
CA LEU A 69 -3.62 10.22 3.63
C LEU A 69 -5.07 9.79 3.49
N THR A 70 -5.81 10.51 2.65
CA THR A 70 -7.08 10.03 2.08
C THR A 70 -6.92 9.37 0.71
N SER A 71 -5.71 9.45 0.14
CA SER A 71 -5.44 8.93 -1.20
C SER A 71 -5.56 7.41 -1.25
N VAL A 72 -6.06 6.93 -2.37
CA VAL A 72 -6.11 5.50 -2.72
C VAL A 72 -5.38 5.29 -4.03
N GLU A 73 -4.54 4.27 -4.06
CA GLU A 73 -3.78 3.88 -5.26
C GLU A 73 -4.17 2.47 -5.68
N ARG A 74 -4.32 2.26 -6.99
CA ARG A 74 -4.55 0.95 -7.59
C ARG A 74 -3.32 0.49 -8.37
N TYR A 75 -2.99 -0.78 -8.26
CA TYR A 75 -1.99 -1.39 -9.13
C TYR A 75 -2.59 -1.77 -10.49
N ASP A 76 -2.21 -1.06 -11.56
CA ASP A 76 -2.51 -1.44 -12.93
C ASP A 76 -1.53 -2.53 -13.39
N ARG A 77 -2.06 -3.74 -13.57
CA ARG A 77 -1.28 -4.91 -14.02
C ARG A 77 -0.78 -4.82 -15.45
N ARG A 78 -1.44 -4.01 -16.30
CA ARG A 78 -1.06 -3.84 -17.71
C ARG A 78 0.16 -2.93 -17.83
N SER A 79 0.12 -1.77 -17.20
CA SER A 79 1.24 -0.83 -17.18
C SER A 79 2.32 -1.20 -16.16
N ARG A 80 1.99 -2.06 -15.19
CA ARG A 80 2.83 -2.37 -14.01
C ARG A 80 3.22 -1.10 -13.29
N CYS A 81 2.24 -0.26 -13.00
CA CYS A 81 2.40 0.98 -12.26
C CYS A 81 1.25 1.14 -11.27
N TRP A 82 1.47 1.97 -10.27
CA TRP A 82 0.39 2.46 -9.42
C TRP A 82 -0.26 3.68 -10.06
N GLU A 83 -1.57 3.78 -9.95
CA GLU A 83 -2.36 4.93 -10.37
C GLU A 83 -3.22 5.42 -9.21
N ALA A 84 -3.36 6.73 -9.08
CA ALA A 84 -4.28 7.31 -8.12
C ALA A 84 -5.73 7.06 -8.58
N ILE A 85 -6.57 6.57 -7.67
CA ILE A 85 -8.01 6.43 -7.89
C ILE A 85 -8.77 7.34 -6.93
N ALA A 86 -10.10 7.23 -6.89
CA ALA A 86 -10.93 8.02 -5.99
C ALA A 86 -10.43 7.95 -4.53
N SER A 87 -10.24 9.12 -3.94
CA SER A 87 -9.83 9.27 -2.54
C SER A 87 -10.99 8.98 -1.59
N LEU A 88 -10.65 8.72 -0.33
CA LEU A 88 -11.59 8.66 0.77
C LEU A 88 -12.10 10.06 1.12
N ASP A 89 -13.34 10.14 1.62
CA ASP A 89 -13.92 11.41 2.09
C ASP A 89 -13.27 11.93 3.38
N CYS A 90 -12.67 11.03 4.17
CA CYS A 90 -11.91 11.35 5.37
C CYS A 90 -10.77 10.33 5.60
N PRO A 91 -9.72 10.68 6.36
CA PRO A 91 -8.63 9.74 6.62
C PRO A 91 -9.06 8.55 7.46
N LEU A 92 -8.43 7.39 7.22
CA LEU A 92 -8.59 6.22 8.08
C LEU A 92 -7.63 6.31 9.26
N PHE A 93 -8.15 6.07 10.45
CA PHE A 93 -7.38 5.87 11.67
C PHE A 93 -7.76 4.51 12.27
N PHE A 94 -6.78 3.76 12.78
CA PHE A 94 -6.93 2.47 13.49
C PHE A 94 -7.71 1.37 12.75
N THR A 95 -7.66 1.35 11.42
CA THR A 95 -8.47 0.42 10.62
C THR A 95 -7.72 -0.88 10.32
N ALA A 96 -8.23 -1.99 10.86
CA ALA A 96 -8.05 -3.31 10.25
C ALA A 96 -9.06 -3.46 9.11
N THR A 97 -8.65 -3.18 7.88
CA THR A 97 -9.56 -3.42 6.75
C THR A 97 -9.75 -4.92 6.57
N ARG A 98 -11.02 -5.31 6.48
CA ARG A 98 -11.42 -6.62 5.98
C ARG A 98 -12.14 -6.37 4.67
N VAL A 99 -11.59 -6.89 3.58
CA VAL A 99 -12.36 -6.97 2.33
C VAL A 99 -13.50 -7.94 2.55
N VAL A 100 -14.73 -7.44 2.69
CA VAL A 100 -15.94 -8.27 2.76
C VAL A 100 -16.45 -8.44 1.34
N ARG A 101 -16.55 -9.69 0.88
CA ARG A 101 -17.27 -10.01 -0.36
C ARG A 101 -18.77 -10.00 -0.05
N VAL A 102 -19.55 -9.26 -0.82
CA VAL A 102 -21.02 -9.37 -0.85
C VAL A 102 -21.41 -10.54 -1.74
#